data_AF-A0A093C4D3-F1
#
_entry.id   AF-A0A093C4D3-F1
#
_cell.length_a   1.000
_cell.length_b   1.000
_cell.length_c   1.000
_cell.angle_alpha   90.00
_cell.angle_beta   90.00
_cell.angle_gamma   90.00
#
_symmetry.space_group_name_H-M   'P 1'
#
loop_
_entity.id
_entity.type
_entity.pdbx_description
1 polymer ?
#
loop_
_entity_poly.entity_id
_entity_poly.type
_entity_poly.pdbx_seq_one_letter_code
_entity_poly.pdbx_strand_id
1 'polypeptide(L)'
;ILFFFQALFNLLIPDHAADAFSPPRLSEPGLWDMLVEQLLGGLSHWDAEHFLFIAEHGYLYEHNCAFFPLYPLSVRAVAEGTLWPLQQLLRRGGPPPLSPSMFAFLAFSAMWQLEKGQSWLSGLLFSLASGVRANGLINAGFFLYSCGKHFALQLQVGSGSVRKLLPLRKQLLHMASSAVLMCAGIFLPFALFQYYAYVRFCGPGSGLEQTVPKPLLQLALDKGYHLPATNGVKSPWCSQRFPMVYSYIQDTYWNVGFLRYFELRQIPNFLLALPVTLLGSWAAWTYIIANPRHCLTLGLERRKNEEEGKPRAGFCCPAVFVYVAHATALLAFGFFCMHVQVLTRFLGSSSPILYWFCAHLLQEYEPLLWSEGTDNETAAPRSEKSLLGKSPGSCGKETWDNPVVRLLLNCRLITPLSKCILGFFLSYWLLGLILHCNFLPWT
;
A
#
# COMPACT_ATOMS: atom_id res chain seq x y z
N ILE A 1 13.97 1.44 18.12
CA ILE A 1 13.65 -0.01 18.03
C ILE A 1 13.97 -0.54 16.63
N LEU A 2 13.27 -0.09 15.57
CA LEU A 2 13.50 -0.60 14.20
C LEU A 2 14.96 -0.44 13.72
N PHE A 3 15.51 0.78 13.73
CA PHE A 3 16.92 1.02 13.34
C PHE A 3 17.93 0.25 14.18
N PHE A 4 17.65 0.06 15.47
CA PHE A 4 18.53 -0.70 16.35
C PHE A 4 18.56 -2.19 15.96
N PHE A 5 17.39 -2.81 15.78
CA PHE A 5 17.31 -4.22 15.39
C PHE A 5 17.83 -4.46 13.97
N GLN A 6 17.57 -3.53 13.05
CA GLN A 6 18.12 -3.59 11.70
C GLN A 6 19.66 -3.53 11.72
N ALA A 7 20.26 -2.57 12.44
CA ALA A 7 21.71 -2.51 12.59
C ALA A 7 22.28 -3.77 13.28
N LEU A 8 21.59 -4.27 14.31
CA LEU A 8 22.00 -5.48 15.03
C LEU A 8 22.01 -6.70 14.10
N PHE A 9 20.94 -6.94 13.34
CA PHE A 9 20.87 -8.12 12.47
C PHE A 9 21.79 -8.02 11.26
N ASN A 10 21.98 -6.83 10.70
CA ASN A 10 22.94 -6.57 9.62
C ASN A 10 24.39 -6.84 10.06
N LEU A 11 24.70 -6.74 11.35
CA LEU A 11 26.02 -7.07 11.92
C LEU A 11 26.17 -8.54 12.29
N LEU A 12 25.07 -9.21 12.68
CA LEU A 12 25.10 -10.58 13.20
C LEU A 12 24.93 -11.65 12.12
N ILE A 13 24.21 -11.34 11.04
CA ILE A 13 23.84 -12.29 10.00
C ILE A 13 24.48 -11.80 8.69
N PRO A 14 25.13 -12.68 7.92
CA PRO A 14 25.66 -12.31 6.61
C PRO A 14 24.54 -12.26 5.57
N ASP A 15 24.70 -11.40 4.56
CA ASP A 15 23.76 -11.31 3.45
C ASP A 15 23.68 -12.60 2.64
N HIS A 16 22.46 -13.01 2.33
CA HIS A 16 22.20 -14.12 1.43
C HIS A 16 22.49 -13.72 -0.03
N ALA A 17 23.11 -14.61 -0.79
CA ALA A 17 23.32 -14.40 -2.22
C ALA A 17 22.00 -14.59 -3.00
N ALA A 18 21.17 -13.57 -3.04
CA ALA A 18 19.92 -13.57 -3.79
C ALA A 18 20.14 -13.25 -5.28
N ASP A 19 19.33 -13.85 -6.15
CA ASP A 19 19.25 -13.47 -7.57
C ASP A 19 18.35 -12.23 -7.75
N ALA A 20 18.70 -11.15 -7.05
CA ALA A 20 18.02 -9.87 -7.08
C ALA A 20 18.87 -8.83 -7.82
N PHE A 21 18.26 -7.69 -8.14
CA PHE A 21 18.98 -6.57 -8.72
C PHE A 21 20.00 -6.03 -7.72
N SER A 22 21.30 -6.19 -8.03
CA SER A 22 22.39 -5.64 -7.25
C SER A 22 23.47 -5.03 -8.15
N PRO A 23 23.50 -3.69 -8.31
CA PRO A 23 24.43 -3.03 -9.22
C PRO A 23 25.85 -2.96 -8.63
N PRO A 24 26.92 -3.10 -9.45
CA PRO A 24 28.28 -2.99 -8.97
C PRO A 24 28.61 -1.58 -8.50
N ARG A 25 29.45 -1.47 -7.48
CA ARG A 25 29.95 -0.18 -6.98
C ARG A 25 30.90 0.45 -7.99
N LEU A 26 30.68 1.73 -8.27
CA LEU A 26 31.52 2.50 -9.20
C LEU A 26 32.70 3.22 -8.53
N SER A 27 32.79 3.21 -7.20
CA SER A 27 33.91 3.79 -6.47
C SER A 27 34.20 3.01 -5.19
N GLU A 28 35.44 3.08 -4.74
CA GLU A 28 35.87 2.52 -3.46
C GLU A 28 35.14 3.19 -2.29
N PRO A 29 34.63 2.41 -1.33
CA PRO A 29 33.88 2.94 -0.19
C PRO A 29 34.81 3.66 0.80
N GLY A 30 34.37 4.83 1.27
CA GLY A 30 35.02 5.53 2.38
C GLY A 30 34.70 4.90 3.74
N LEU A 31 35.39 5.36 4.79
CA LEU A 31 35.17 4.88 6.17
C LEU A 31 33.75 5.16 6.66
N TRP A 32 33.17 6.31 6.29
CA TRP A 32 31.79 6.65 6.60
C TRP A 32 30.79 5.82 5.82
N ASP A 33 31.11 5.45 4.57
CA ASP A 33 30.25 4.59 3.76
C ASP A 33 30.18 3.19 4.39
N MET A 34 31.31 2.68 4.87
CA MET A 34 31.38 1.42 5.62
C MET A 34 30.56 1.48 6.92
N LEU A 35 30.62 2.58 7.68
CA LEU A 35 29.82 2.74 8.89
C LEU A 35 28.32 2.84 8.58
N VAL A 36 27.94 3.59 7.53
CA VAL A 36 26.55 3.69 7.10
C VAL A 36 26.04 2.35 6.59
N GLU A 37 26.85 1.61 5.84
CA GLU A 37 26.50 0.27 5.37
C GLU A 37 26.33 -0.72 6.51
N GLN A 38 27.20 -0.68 7.53
CA GLN A 38 27.05 -1.51 8.72
C GLN A 38 25.79 -1.18 9.51
N LEU A 39 25.44 0.11 9.63
CA LEU A 39 24.31 0.54 10.44
C LEU A 39 22.98 0.54 9.69
N LEU A 40 22.96 0.80 8.39
CA LEU A 40 21.78 1.08 7.57
C LEU A 40 21.73 0.27 6.25
N GLY A 41 22.76 -0.53 5.93
CA GLY A 41 22.83 -1.32 4.68
C GLY A 41 21.66 -2.29 4.53
N GLY A 42 21.19 -2.87 5.64
CA GLY A 42 19.99 -3.69 5.67
C GLY A 42 18.75 -3.02 5.09
N LEU A 43 18.67 -1.69 5.13
CA LEU A 43 17.56 -0.95 4.53
C LEU A 43 17.70 -0.88 3.01
N SER A 44 18.91 -0.78 2.44
CA SER A 44 19.11 -0.59 1.01
C SER A 44 18.74 -1.78 0.14
N HIS A 45 18.35 -2.92 0.71
CA HIS A 45 18.01 -4.15 -0.01
C HIS A 45 16.67 -4.15 -0.76
N TRP A 46 16.54 -5.07 -1.72
CA TRP A 46 15.33 -5.35 -2.49
C TRP A 46 14.88 -4.15 -3.35
N ASP A 47 13.61 -3.75 -3.26
CA ASP A 47 13.07 -2.62 -4.01
C ASP A 47 13.85 -1.32 -3.75
N ALA A 48 14.48 -1.19 -2.58
CA ALA A 48 15.29 -0.04 -2.23
C ALA A 48 16.51 0.13 -3.14
N GLU A 49 17.12 -0.97 -3.60
CA GLU A 49 18.27 -0.92 -4.52
C GLU A 49 17.87 -0.25 -5.83
N HIS A 50 16.70 -0.60 -6.37
CA HIS A 50 16.17 0.06 -7.56
C HIS A 50 15.92 1.55 -7.31
N PHE A 51 15.30 1.93 -6.19
CA PHE A 51 15.02 3.34 -5.89
C PHE A 51 16.30 4.17 -5.72
N LEU A 52 17.29 3.65 -5.00
CA LEU A 52 18.58 4.31 -4.81
C LEU A 52 19.35 4.41 -6.13
N PHE A 53 19.37 3.33 -6.91
CA PHE A 53 19.99 3.31 -8.23
C PHE A 53 19.36 4.35 -9.18
N ILE A 54 18.02 4.44 -9.21
CA ILE A 54 17.29 5.43 -10.02
C ILE A 54 17.57 6.86 -9.52
N ALA A 55 17.69 7.07 -8.21
CA ALA A 55 18.02 8.38 -7.66
C ALA A 55 19.42 8.86 -8.09
N GLU A 56 20.41 7.95 -8.16
CA GLU A 56 21.80 8.27 -8.55
C GLU A 56 21.98 8.35 -10.08
N HIS A 57 21.46 7.38 -10.82
CA HIS A 57 21.76 7.20 -12.25
C HIS A 57 20.56 7.51 -13.17
N GLY A 58 19.38 7.78 -12.61
CA GLY A 58 18.13 7.88 -13.36
C GLY A 58 17.64 6.54 -13.89
N TYR A 59 16.66 6.60 -14.80
CA TYR A 59 16.13 5.42 -15.47
C TYR A 59 17.08 4.93 -16.57
N LEU A 60 18.10 4.18 -16.15
CA LEU A 60 19.07 3.57 -17.05
C LEU A 60 18.54 2.26 -17.65
N TYR A 61 18.10 1.31 -16.83
CA TYR A 61 17.53 0.05 -17.31
C TYR A 61 16.03 0.14 -17.51
N GLU A 62 15.53 -0.55 -18.53
CA GLU A 62 14.10 -0.60 -18.85
C GLU A 62 13.24 -1.09 -17.67
N HIS A 63 13.64 -2.18 -17.01
CA HIS A 63 12.88 -2.76 -15.88
C HIS A 63 12.76 -1.82 -14.67
N ASN A 64 13.67 -0.83 -14.53
CA ASN A 64 13.56 0.19 -13.49
C ASN A 64 12.29 1.04 -13.65
N CYS A 65 11.70 1.11 -14.85
CA CYS A 65 10.47 1.87 -15.10
C CYS A 65 9.22 1.31 -14.42
N ALA A 66 9.29 0.20 -13.68
CA ALA A 66 8.18 -0.18 -12.80
C ALA A 66 8.23 0.49 -11.42
N PHE A 67 9.38 1.04 -11.03
CA PHE A 67 9.55 1.82 -9.82
C PHE A 67 9.30 3.29 -10.15
N PHE A 68 8.17 3.82 -9.68
CA PHE A 68 7.67 5.12 -10.14
C PHE A 68 8.50 6.28 -9.60
N PRO A 69 8.50 7.44 -10.29
CA PRO A 69 9.51 8.46 -10.12
C PRO A 69 9.37 9.31 -8.86
N LEU A 70 8.19 9.40 -8.24
CA LEU A 70 8.01 10.35 -7.14
C LEU A 70 8.93 10.03 -5.94
N TYR A 71 9.05 8.76 -5.58
CA TYR A 71 9.91 8.33 -4.47
C TYR A 71 11.41 8.56 -4.75
N PRO A 72 12.02 8.02 -5.82
CA PRO A 72 13.45 8.20 -6.10
C PRO A 72 13.81 9.67 -6.39
N LEU A 73 12.91 10.45 -7.00
CA LEU A 73 13.12 11.89 -7.17
C LEU A 73 13.07 12.65 -5.84
N SER A 74 12.20 12.24 -4.90
CA SER A 74 12.19 12.83 -3.55
C SER A 74 13.47 12.50 -2.79
N VAL A 75 13.93 11.25 -2.89
CA VAL A 75 15.23 10.81 -2.34
C VAL A 75 16.37 11.66 -2.89
N ARG A 76 16.42 11.85 -4.22
CA ARG A 76 17.40 12.70 -4.87
C ARG A 76 17.31 14.15 -4.40
N ALA A 77 16.12 14.73 -4.36
CA ALA A 77 15.91 16.13 -3.95
C ALA A 77 16.32 16.36 -2.48
N VAL A 78 16.06 15.41 -1.59
CA VAL A 78 16.52 15.47 -0.18
C VAL A 78 18.05 15.36 -0.11
N ALA A 79 18.64 14.45 -0.88
CA ALA A 79 20.08 14.26 -0.94
C ALA A 79 20.81 15.50 -1.49
N GLU A 80 20.30 16.09 -2.57
CA GLU A 80 20.87 17.28 -3.23
C GLU A 80 20.52 18.60 -2.53
N GLY A 81 19.41 18.67 -1.81
CA GLY A 81 18.96 19.88 -1.12
C GLY A 81 19.38 19.92 0.34
N THR A 82 18.73 19.11 1.17
CA THR A 82 18.85 19.18 2.64
C THR A 82 20.17 18.63 3.15
N LEU A 83 20.69 17.60 2.49
CA LEU A 83 21.94 16.94 2.86
C LEU A 83 23.15 17.47 2.09
N TRP A 84 23.00 18.49 1.24
CA TRP A 84 24.11 19.11 0.47
C TRP A 84 25.37 19.40 1.32
N PRO A 85 25.29 20.00 2.52
CA PRO A 85 26.48 20.27 3.34
C PRO A 85 27.14 18.98 3.85
N LEU A 86 26.33 17.94 4.05
CA LEU A 86 26.76 16.62 4.51
C LEU A 86 27.17 15.71 3.35
N GLN A 87 26.95 16.08 2.09
CA GLN A 87 27.35 15.28 0.93
C GLN A 87 28.86 15.07 0.86
N GLN A 88 29.68 15.94 1.46
CA GLN A 88 31.13 15.70 1.57
C GLN A 88 31.48 14.60 2.59
N LEU A 89 30.61 14.36 3.58
CA LEU A 89 30.80 13.39 4.67
C LEU A 89 30.04 12.07 4.43
N LEU A 90 28.86 12.15 3.81
CA LEU A 90 27.95 11.06 3.45
C LEU A 90 27.89 10.94 1.92
N ARG A 91 29.03 10.73 1.27
CA ARG A 91 29.08 10.42 -0.17
C ARG A 91 28.54 9.00 -0.38
N ARG A 92 27.20 8.85 -0.36
CA ARG A 92 26.39 7.65 -0.69
C ARG A 92 25.71 6.91 0.47
N GLY A 93 25.64 7.51 1.66
CA GLY A 93 24.75 7.02 2.71
C GLY A 93 23.29 7.33 2.38
N GLY A 94 22.63 6.46 1.60
CA GLY A 94 21.28 6.68 1.09
C GLY A 94 20.24 6.97 2.19
N PRO A 95 19.24 7.84 1.92
CA PRO A 95 18.12 8.03 2.84
C PRO A 95 17.28 6.75 2.97
N PRO A 96 16.52 6.60 4.07
CA PRO A 96 15.82 5.36 4.36
C PRO A 96 14.77 5.01 3.29
N PRO A 97 14.80 3.79 2.73
CA PRO A 97 13.81 3.23 1.83
C PRO A 97 12.50 2.99 2.57
N LEU A 98 11.55 3.88 2.33
CA LEU A 98 10.22 3.86 2.92
C LEU A 98 9.15 3.86 1.82
N SER A 99 9.44 3.39 0.61
CA SER A 99 8.49 3.50 -0.51
C SER A 99 7.10 2.87 -0.24
N PRO A 100 6.97 1.66 0.38
CA PRO A 100 5.66 1.14 0.77
C PRO A 100 5.00 2.00 1.84
N SER A 101 5.80 2.54 2.76
CA SER A 101 5.33 3.38 3.88
C SER A 101 4.89 4.77 3.42
N MET A 102 5.58 5.37 2.44
CA MET A 102 5.20 6.65 1.81
C MET A 102 3.91 6.46 1.02
N PHE A 103 3.78 5.37 0.26
CA PHE A 103 2.54 5.04 -0.41
C PHE A 103 1.37 4.88 0.58
N ALA A 104 1.55 4.07 1.62
CA ALA A 104 0.52 3.86 2.65
C ALA A 104 0.16 5.16 3.38
N PHE A 105 1.16 5.98 3.75
CA PHE A 105 0.95 7.28 4.38
C PHE A 105 0.11 8.21 3.50
N LEU A 106 0.47 8.35 2.22
CA LEU A 106 -0.28 9.19 1.28
C LEU A 106 -1.69 8.65 1.01
N ALA A 107 -1.82 7.35 0.78
CA ALA A 107 -3.10 6.70 0.50
C ALA A 107 -4.07 6.78 1.68
N PHE A 108 -3.62 6.45 2.90
CA PHE A 108 -4.46 6.54 4.10
C PHE A 108 -4.77 7.99 4.48
N SER A 109 -3.84 8.92 4.30
CA SER A 109 -4.11 10.35 4.48
C SER A 109 -5.14 10.86 3.47
N ALA A 110 -5.07 10.40 2.22
CA ALA A 110 -6.03 10.75 1.19
C ALA A 110 -7.44 10.23 1.51
N MET A 111 -7.55 8.98 1.97
CA MET A 111 -8.80 8.38 2.44
C MET A 111 -9.36 9.16 3.63
N TRP A 112 -8.52 9.49 4.62
CA TRP A 112 -8.91 10.28 5.78
C TRP A 112 -9.42 11.68 5.43
N GLN A 113 -8.75 12.38 4.50
CA GLN A 113 -9.22 13.69 4.05
C GLN A 113 -10.47 13.61 3.20
N LEU A 114 -10.70 12.50 2.48
CA LEU A 114 -11.95 12.24 1.77
C LEU A 114 -13.12 12.16 2.76
N GLU A 115 -12.96 11.41 3.86
CA GLU A 115 -13.98 11.29 4.92
C GLU A 115 -14.24 12.61 5.65
N LYS A 116 -13.22 13.48 5.77
CA LYS A 116 -13.40 14.86 6.27
C LYS A 116 -14.12 15.81 5.30
N GLY A 117 -14.44 15.35 4.09
CA GLY A 117 -15.07 16.17 3.05
C GLY A 117 -14.10 17.07 2.27
N GLN A 118 -12.80 16.99 2.52
CA GLN A 118 -11.77 17.77 1.82
C GLN A 118 -11.36 17.10 0.49
N SER A 119 -12.31 17.08 -0.45
CA SER A 119 -12.20 16.36 -1.73
C SER A 119 -10.96 16.74 -2.55
N TRP A 120 -10.61 18.03 -2.63
CA TRP A 120 -9.45 18.49 -3.42
C TRP A 120 -8.12 18.01 -2.83
N LEU A 121 -7.93 18.17 -1.51
CA LEU A 121 -6.71 17.70 -0.83
C LEU A 121 -6.58 16.16 -0.93
N SER A 122 -7.70 15.45 -0.80
CA SER A 122 -7.75 14.01 -1.02
C SER A 122 -7.28 13.61 -2.42
N GLY A 123 -7.78 14.28 -3.48
CA GLY A 123 -7.33 14.01 -4.85
C GLY A 123 -5.85 14.32 -5.10
N LEU A 124 -5.33 15.41 -4.52
CA LEU A 124 -3.90 15.71 -4.58
C LEU A 124 -3.08 14.59 -3.94
N LEU A 125 -3.47 14.13 -2.75
CA LEU A 125 -2.78 13.04 -2.05
C LEU A 125 -2.89 11.70 -2.80
N PHE A 126 -4.03 11.39 -3.42
CA PHE A 126 -4.18 10.20 -4.28
C PHE A 126 -3.35 10.30 -5.57
N SER A 127 -3.22 11.50 -6.16
CA SER A 127 -2.33 11.74 -7.28
C SER A 127 -0.87 11.49 -6.88
N LEU A 128 -0.43 12.05 -5.75
CA LEU A 128 0.91 11.80 -5.22
C LEU A 128 1.12 10.30 -4.93
N ALA A 129 0.16 9.61 -4.31
CA ALA A 129 0.24 8.17 -4.10
C ALA A 129 0.40 7.38 -5.42
N SER A 130 -0.31 7.79 -6.48
CA SER A 130 -0.18 7.23 -7.82
C SER A 130 1.17 7.50 -8.47
N GLY A 131 1.85 8.59 -8.06
CA GLY A 131 3.23 8.87 -8.43
C GLY A 131 4.26 8.02 -7.67
N VAL A 132 3.90 7.40 -6.55
CA VAL A 132 4.78 6.46 -5.80
C VAL A 132 4.63 5.04 -6.34
N ARG A 133 3.40 4.62 -6.68
CA ARG A 133 3.10 3.25 -7.15
C ARG A 133 1.86 3.21 -8.05
N ALA A 134 1.85 2.25 -8.98
CA ALA A 134 0.71 1.97 -9.85
C ALA A 134 -0.59 1.67 -9.08
N ASN A 135 -0.48 1.07 -7.88
CA ASN A 135 -1.62 0.76 -7.02
C ASN A 135 -2.46 1.99 -6.67
N GLY A 136 -1.85 3.19 -6.67
CA GLY A 136 -2.54 4.44 -6.41
C GLY A 136 -3.66 4.74 -7.39
N LEU A 137 -3.59 4.22 -8.62
CA LEU A 137 -4.61 4.42 -9.64
C LEU A 137 -5.96 3.82 -9.23
N ILE A 138 -5.95 2.70 -8.51
CA ILE A 138 -7.16 2.03 -8.03
C ILE A 138 -7.90 2.90 -7.01
N ASN A 139 -7.19 3.78 -6.30
CA ASN A 139 -7.80 4.69 -5.34
C ASN A 139 -8.76 5.71 -5.97
N ALA A 140 -8.72 5.92 -7.31
CA ALA A 140 -9.74 6.69 -8.02
C ALA A 140 -11.15 6.15 -7.75
N GLY A 141 -11.28 4.84 -7.48
CA GLY A 141 -12.54 4.20 -7.10
C GLY A 141 -13.18 4.81 -5.85
N PHE A 142 -12.41 5.23 -4.84
CA PHE A 142 -12.95 5.88 -3.64
C PHE A 142 -13.64 7.20 -3.98
N PHE A 143 -13.03 7.99 -4.86
CA PHE A 143 -13.59 9.27 -5.30
C PHE A 143 -14.84 9.05 -6.14
N LEU A 144 -14.78 8.13 -7.12
CA LEU A 144 -15.92 7.78 -7.97
C LEU A 144 -17.11 7.27 -7.14
N TYR A 145 -16.84 6.45 -6.12
CA TYR A 145 -17.86 5.96 -5.20
C TYR A 145 -18.47 7.09 -4.37
N SER A 146 -17.65 7.98 -3.78
CA SER A 146 -18.13 9.12 -3.01
C SER A 146 -19.04 10.04 -3.85
N CYS A 147 -18.61 10.36 -5.07
CA CYS A 147 -19.40 11.12 -6.03
C CYS A 147 -20.71 10.41 -6.40
N GLY A 148 -20.64 9.12 -6.73
CA GLY A 148 -21.81 8.31 -7.09
C GLY A 148 -22.82 8.21 -5.95
N LYS A 149 -22.35 8.03 -4.71
CA LYS A 149 -23.18 7.97 -3.50
C LYS A 149 -23.89 9.29 -3.26
N HIS A 150 -23.19 10.42 -3.32
CA HIS A 150 -23.80 11.75 -3.18
C HIS A 150 -24.90 11.99 -4.23
N PHE A 151 -24.64 11.61 -5.48
CA PHE A 151 -25.61 11.74 -6.56
C PHE A 151 -26.83 10.84 -6.38
N ALA A 152 -26.62 9.57 -6.04
CA ALA A 152 -27.70 8.60 -5.81
C ALA A 152 -28.65 9.03 -4.68
N LEU A 153 -28.09 9.53 -3.57
CA LEU A 153 -28.88 10.04 -2.45
C LEU A 153 -29.70 11.28 -2.82
N GLN A 154 -29.16 12.18 -3.64
CA GLN A 154 -29.89 13.35 -4.12
C GLN A 154 -31.05 12.99 -5.06
N LEU A 155 -30.87 11.98 -5.92
CA LEU A 155 -31.94 11.47 -6.78
C LEU A 155 -33.11 10.91 -5.96
N GLN A 156 -32.82 10.20 -4.87
CA GLN A 156 -33.84 9.59 -4.02
C GLN A 156 -34.67 10.63 -3.24
N VAL A 157 -34.07 11.76 -2.85
CA VAL A 157 -34.79 12.88 -2.21
C VAL A 157 -35.62 13.70 -3.23
N GLY A 158 -35.28 13.62 -4.52
CA GLY A 158 -35.82 14.46 -5.60
C GLY A 158 -37.08 13.94 -6.30
N SER A 159 -37.60 12.75 -5.96
CA SER A 159 -38.63 12.01 -6.73
C SER A 159 -40.03 12.66 -6.83
N GLY A 160 -40.22 13.92 -6.40
CA GLY A 160 -41.54 14.56 -6.30
C GLY A 160 -41.88 15.69 -7.27
N SER A 161 -40.97 16.20 -8.14
CA SER A 161 -41.34 17.34 -9.02
C SER A 161 -40.51 17.49 -10.30
N VAL A 162 -41.21 17.50 -11.45
CA VAL A 162 -40.68 17.67 -12.82
C VAL A 162 -39.95 19.02 -13.02
N ARG A 163 -40.22 20.04 -12.18
CA ARG A 163 -39.58 21.37 -12.26
C ARG A 163 -38.08 21.39 -11.90
N LYS A 164 -37.50 20.27 -11.44
CA LYS A 164 -36.09 20.16 -11.04
C LYS A 164 -35.14 19.53 -12.09
N LEU A 165 -35.62 19.19 -13.30
CA LEU A 165 -34.80 18.47 -14.29
C LEU A 165 -33.58 19.28 -14.80
N LEU A 166 -33.75 20.60 -15.00
CA LEU A 166 -32.67 21.49 -15.47
C LEU A 166 -31.55 21.70 -14.42
N PRO A 167 -31.84 21.96 -13.12
CA PRO A 167 -30.79 21.99 -12.10
C PRO A 167 -30.13 20.61 -11.87
N LEU A 168 -30.89 19.50 -11.99
CA LEU A 168 -30.33 18.14 -11.94
C LEU A 168 -29.30 17.89 -13.05
N ARG A 169 -29.57 18.33 -14.29
CA ARG A 169 -28.62 18.20 -15.40
C ARG A 169 -27.34 19.01 -15.17
N LYS A 170 -27.46 20.25 -14.67
CA LYS A 170 -26.30 21.08 -14.32
C LYS A 170 -25.46 20.44 -13.19
N GLN A 171 -26.14 19.88 -12.20
CA GLN A 171 -25.49 19.21 -11.07
C GLN A 171 -24.81 17.91 -11.49
N LEU A 172 -25.44 17.11 -12.34
CA LEU A 172 -24.83 15.93 -12.96
C LEU A 172 -23.60 16.30 -13.78
N LEU A 173 -23.68 17.36 -14.59
CA LEU A 173 -22.54 17.83 -15.39
C LEU A 173 -21.38 18.29 -14.51
N HIS A 174 -21.65 19.00 -13.42
CA HIS A 174 -20.63 19.42 -12.44
C HIS A 174 -20.01 18.23 -11.70
N MET A 175 -20.83 17.24 -11.31
CA MET A 175 -20.35 16.00 -10.69
C MET A 175 -19.48 15.20 -11.66
N ALA A 176 -19.93 15.04 -12.90
CA ALA A 176 -19.19 14.35 -13.95
C ALA A 176 -17.87 15.07 -14.28
N SER A 177 -17.90 16.40 -14.41
CA SER A 177 -16.67 17.17 -14.67
C SER A 177 -15.69 17.09 -13.50
N SER A 178 -16.18 17.15 -12.25
CA SER A 178 -15.35 16.97 -11.06
C SER A 178 -14.75 15.55 -10.99
N ALA A 179 -15.54 14.51 -11.26
CA ALA A 179 -15.08 13.13 -11.33
C ALA A 179 -14.00 12.94 -12.41
N VAL A 180 -14.22 13.47 -13.62
CA VAL A 180 -13.26 13.40 -14.72
C VAL A 180 -11.98 14.15 -14.38
N LEU A 181 -12.07 15.37 -13.83
CA LEU A 181 -10.89 16.16 -13.46
C LEU A 181 -10.05 15.47 -12.40
N MET A 182 -10.70 14.90 -11.38
CA MET A 182 -10.01 14.22 -10.28
C MET A 182 -9.41 12.89 -10.73
N CYS A 183 -10.13 12.10 -11.53
CA CYS A 183 -9.56 10.90 -12.14
C CYS A 183 -8.38 11.26 -13.05
N ALA A 184 -8.51 12.28 -13.90
CA ALA A 184 -7.41 12.75 -14.73
C ALA A 184 -6.21 13.16 -13.86
N GLY A 185 -6.42 13.87 -12.76
CA GLY A 185 -5.37 14.22 -11.80
C GLY A 185 -4.69 13.02 -11.15
N ILE A 186 -5.44 11.97 -10.79
CA ILE A 186 -4.91 10.73 -10.21
C ILE A 186 -4.09 9.94 -11.24
N PHE A 187 -4.56 9.86 -12.50
CA PHE A 187 -3.88 9.13 -13.57
C PHE A 187 -2.72 9.92 -14.19
N LEU A 188 -2.67 11.25 -14.01
CA LEU A 188 -1.68 12.12 -14.62
C LEU A 188 -0.23 11.72 -14.31
N PRO A 189 0.21 11.48 -13.06
CA PRO A 189 1.58 11.07 -12.77
C PRO A 189 1.99 9.79 -13.48
N PHE A 190 1.07 8.82 -13.56
CA PHE A 190 1.30 7.57 -14.28
C PHE A 190 1.43 7.82 -15.79
N ALA A 191 0.51 8.57 -16.39
CA ALA A 191 0.53 8.87 -17.83
C ALA A 191 1.79 9.65 -18.24
N LEU A 192 2.18 10.67 -17.46
CA LEU A 192 3.40 11.44 -17.67
C LEU A 192 4.64 10.54 -17.59
N PHE A 193 4.66 9.61 -16.64
CA PHE A 193 5.78 8.70 -16.50
C PHE A 193 5.86 7.64 -17.61
N GLN A 194 4.71 7.08 -18.04
CA GLN A 194 4.68 6.20 -19.22
C GLN A 194 5.16 6.93 -20.48
N TYR A 195 4.77 8.20 -20.66
CA TYR A 195 5.25 9.03 -21.77
C TYR A 195 6.76 9.30 -21.67
N TYR A 196 7.26 9.64 -20.48
CA TYR A 196 8.70 9.80 -20.23
C TYR A 196 9.48 8.54 -20.63
N ALA A 197 9.03 7.36 -20.18
CA ALA A 197 9.66 6.10 -20.51
C ALA A 197 9.63 5.81 -22.02
N TYR A 198 8.51 6.10 -22.69
CA TYR A 198 8.40 5.97 -24.14
C TYR A 198 9.41 6.86 -24.89
N VAL A 199 9.48 8.15 -24.56
CA VAL A 199 10.45 9.07 -25.19
C VAL A 199 11.89 8.61 -24.92
N ARG A 200 12.16 8.10 -23.72
CA ARG A 200 13.49 7.66 -23.29
C ARG A 200 13.96 6.39 -24.00
N PHE A 201 13.12 5.36 -24.11
CA PHE A 201 13.50 4.04 -24.62
C PHE A 201 13.08 3.80 -26.08
N CYS A 202 12.01 4.44 -26.55
CA CYS A 202 11.50 4.28 -27.91
C CYS A 202 11.83 5.47 -28.85
N GLY A 203 12.32 6.59 -28.28
CA GLY A 203 12.75 7.77 -29.03
C GLY A 203 13.99 7.52 -29.90
N PRO A 204 14.32 8.45 -30.82
CA PRO A 204 15.55 8.38 -31.59
C PRO A 204 16.76 8.42 -30.65
N GLY A 205 17.69 7.48 -30.82
CA GLY A 205 18.80 7.27 -29.91
C GLY A 205 19.68 8.51 -29.77
N SER A 206 19.61 9.17 -28.62
CA SER A 206 20.48 10.28 -28.28
C SER A 206 21.83 9.79 -27.73
N GLY A 207 22.61 9.07 -28.53
CA GLY A 207 24.05 8.82 -28.32
C GLY A 207 24.51 8.42 -26.91
N LEU A 208 23.63 7.81 -26.10
CA LEU A 208 23.85 7.69 -24.65
C LEU A 208 24.78 6.52 -24.29
N GLU A 209 25.16 5.71 -25.28
CA GLU A 209 26.15 4.64 -25.13
C GLU A 209 27.49 5.18 -24.60
N GLN A 210 27.80 6.46 -24.85
CA GLN A 210 29.05 7.09 -24.41
C GLN A 210 29.06 7.57 -22.95
N THR A 211 27.92 7.58 -22.26
CA THR A 211 27.79 8.11 -20.89
C THR A 211 27.64 7.03 -19.82
N VAL A 212 27.50 5.74 -20.20
CA VAL A 212 27.28 4.65 -19.24
C VAL A 212 28.61 4.06 -18.78
N PRO A 213 28.89 4.01 -17.47
CA PRO A 213 30.08 3.34 -16.93
C PRO A 213 30.17 1.87 -17.35
N LYS A 214 31.39 1.41 -17.70
CA LYS A 214 31.65 0.02 -18.13
C LYS A 214 31.08 -1.06 -17.19
N PRO A 215 31.17 -0.95 -15.85
CA PRO A 215 30.60 -1.97 -14.95
C PRO A 215 29.08 -2.13 -15.08
N LEU A 216 28.36 -1.02 -15.31
CA LEU A 216 26.90 -1.04 -15.50
C LEU A 216 26.53 -1.60 -16.88
N LEU A 217 27.31 -1.30 -17.91
CA LEU A 217 27.13 -1.91 -19.22
C LEU A 217 27.32 -3.43 -19.17
N GLN A 218 28.33 -3.90 -18.44
CA GLN A 218 28.60 -5.33 -18.27
C GLN A 218 27.44 -6.03 -17.54
N LEU A 219 26.93 -5.43 -16.47
CA LEU A 219 25.74 -5.94 -15.78
C LEU A 219 24.53 -6.07 -16.73
N ALA A 220 24.34 -5.09 -17.61
CA ALA A 220 23.26 -5.13 -18.60
C ALA A 220 23.41 -6.31 -19.56
N LEU A 221 24.64 -6.61 -20.01
CA LEU A 221 24.92 -7.74 -20.88
C LEU A 221 24.73 -9.07 -20.15
N ASP A 222 25.24 -9.18 -18.92
CA ASP A 222 25.18 -10.41 -18.11
C ASP A 222 23.75 -10.79 -17.73
N LYS A 223 22.91 -9.80 -17.41
CA LYS A 223 21.51 -9.99 -17.01
C LYS A 223 20.51 -9.81 -18.16
N GLY A 224 20.98 -9.44 -19.36
CA GLY A 224 20.12 -9.18 -20.52
C GLY A 224 19.20 -7.95 -20.35
N TYR A 225 19.64 -6.92 -19.63
CA TYR A 225 18.85 -5.70 -19.43
C TYR A 225 18.88 -4.78 -20.65
N HIS A 226 17.71 -4.30 -21.06
CA HIS A 226 17.60 -3.32 -22.12
C HIS A 226 17.98 -1.91 -21.64
N LEU A 227 18.94 -1.31 -22.35
CA LEU A 227 19.40 0.07 -22.19
C LEU A 227 18.73 0.99 -23.23
N PRO A 228 18.71 2.31 -23.02
CA PRO A 228 18.13 3.25 -23.96
C PRO A 228 18.99 3.28 -25.23
N ALA A 229 18.39 2.96 -26.37
CA ALA A 229 18.98 3.11 -27.70
C ALA A 229 20.24 2.29 -28.03
N THR A 230 20.40 1.10 -27.47
CA THR A 230 21.49 0.20 -27.86
C THR A 230 21.23 -0.42 -29.22
N ASN A 231 22.15 -0.25 -30.18
CA ASN A 231 22.12 -0.89 -31.51
C ASN A 231 20.88 -0.61 -32.40
N GLY A 232 20.07 0.41 -32.09
CA GLY A 232 18.84 0.70 -32.84
C GLY A 232 17.72 -0.34 -32.69
N VAL A 233 17.90 -1.36 -31.84
CA VAL A 233 16.89 -2.38 -31.55
C VAL A 233 15.96 -1.85 -30.47
N LYS A 234 14.72 -1.53 -30.87
CA LYS A 234 13.69 -1.08 -29.93
C LYS A 234 13.06 -2.27 -29.23
N SER A 235 12.69 -2.08 -27.97
CA SER A 235 11.95 -3.08 -27.21
C SER A 235 10.57 -3.33 -27.84
N PRO A 236 10.01 -4.56 -27.80
CA PRO A 236 8.76 -4.91 -28.48
C PRO A 236 7.56 -4.02 -28.12
N TRP A 237 7.49 -3.53 -26.88
CA TRP A 237 6.40 -2.67 -26.43
C TRP A 237 6.37 -1.30 -27.13
N CYS A 238 7.48 -0.85 -27.70
CA CYS A 238 7.53 0.39 -28.49
C CYS A 238 6.68 0.30 -29.76
N SER A 239 6.47 -0.90 -30.31
CA SER A 239 5.71 -1.15 -31.55
C SER A 239 4.25 -1.53 -31.29
N GLN A 240 3.82 -1.61 -30.03
CA GLN A 240 2.45 -1.94 -29.68
C GLN A 240 1.51 -0.75 -29.92
N ARG A 241 0.22 -1.03 -30.18
CA ARG A 241 -0.81 0.00 -30.40
C ARG A 241 -0.93 0.99 -29.23
N PHE A 242 -0.71 0.49 -28.02
CA PHE A 242 -0.63 1.30 -26.81
C PHE A 242 0.67 0.95 -26.10
N PRO A 243 1.76 1.71 -26.33
CA PRO A 243 3.06 1.40 -25.74
C PRO A 243 3.01 1.67 -24.23
N MET A 244 3.02 0.61 -23.43
CA MET A 244 2.97 0.69 -21.98
C MET A 244 4.09 -0.15 -21.37
N VAL A 245 5.16 0.53 -20.95
CA VAL A 245 6.34 -0.12 -20.38
C VAL A 245 5.99 -0.87 -19.09
N TYR A 246 5.07 -0.35 -18.27
CA TYR A 246 4.71 -0.99 -16.99
C TYR A 246 4.19 -2.42 -17.19
N SER A 247 3.19 -2.60 -18.06
CA SER A 247 2.61 -3.90 -18.38
C SER A 247 3.63 -4.84 -19.02
N TYR A 248 4.50 -4.30 -19.90
CA TYR A 248 5.58 -5.09 -20.52
C TYR A 248 6.57 -5.61 -19.48
N ILE A 249 6.95 -4.80 -18.49
CA ILE A 249 7.89 -5.23 -17.45
C ILE A 249 7.25 -6.29 -16.57
N GLN A 250 5.99 -6.08 -16.15
CA GLN A 250 5.24 -7.05 -15.38
C GLN A 250 5.18 -8.42 -16.07
N ASP A 251 4.94 -8.44 -17.37
CA ASP A 251 4.89 -9.67 -18.16
C ASP A 251 6.28 -10.29 -18.39
N THR A 252 7.24 -9.51 -18.89
CA THR A 252 8.53 -10.02 -19.41
C THR A 252 9.56 -10.27 -18.32
N TYR A 253 9.73 -9.35 -17.37
CA TYR A 253 10.78 -9.44 -16.34
C TYR A 253 10.29 -10.13 -15.07
N TRP A 254 9.02 -9.96 -14.71
CA TRP A 254 8.46 -10.55 -13.49
C TRP A 254 7.47 -11.69 -13.71
N ASN A 255 7.11 -12.02 -14.96
CA ASN A 255 6.16 -13.10 -15.27
C ASN A 255 4.82 -13.01 -14.50
N VAL A 256 4.35 -11.78 -14.26
CA VAL A 256 3.08 -11.49 -13.60
C VAL A 256 1.94 -11.71 -14.59
N GLY A 257 0.93 -12.46 -14.17
CA GLY A 257 -0.24 -12.75 -15.01
C GLY A 257 -1.22 -13.67 -14.31
N PHE A 258 -2.42 -13.78 -14.89
CA PHE A 258 -3.49 -14.62 -14.34
C PHE A 258 -3.03 -16.08 -14.22
N LEU A 259 -3.03 -16.58 -12.98
CA LEU A 259 -2.65 -17.94 -12.58
C LEU A 259 -1.23 -18.39 -12.93
N ARG A 260 -0.35 -17.50 -13.43
CA ARG A 260 1.02 -17.88 -13.82
C ARG A 260 1.89 -18.34 -12.64
N TYR A 261 1.57 -17.87 -11.44
CA TYR A 261 2.32 -18.20 -10.21
C TYR A 261 1.84 -19.49 -9.51
N PHE A 262 0.79 -20.14 -10.02
CA PHE A 262 0.18 -21.32 -9.40
C PHE A 262 0.95 -22.61 -9.75
N GLU A 263 2.18 -22.70 -9.25
CA GLU A 263 3.04 -23.88 -9.40
C GLU A 263 3.23 -24.60 -8.06
N LEU A 264 3.42 -25.93 -8.09
CA LEU A 264 3.65 -26.74 -6.87
C LEU A 264 4.91 -26.30 -6.10
N ARG A 265 5.91 -25.76 -6.79
CA ARG A 265 7.14 -25.25 -6.16
C ARG A 265 6.89 -24.02 -5.28
N GLN A 266 5.79 -23.30 -5.53
CA GLN A 266 5.45 -22.05 -4.84
C GLN A 266 4.59 -22.28 -3.59
N ILE A 267 4.24 -23.51 -3.23
CA ILE A 267 3.43 -23.83 -2.03
C ILE A 267 3.93 -23.12 -0.76
N PRO A 268 5.25 -23.04 -0.46
CA PRO A 268 5.73 -22.29 0.70
C PRO A 268 5.32 -20.82 0.70
N ASN A 269 5.30 -20.17 -0.47
CA ASN A 269 4.89 -18.77 -0.62
C ASN A 269 3.38 -18.58 -0.43
N PHE A 270 2.56 -19.57 -0.83
CA PHE A 270 1.13 -19.58 -0.51
C PHE A 270 0.88 -19.75 0.99
N LEU A 271 1.66 -20.61 1.67
CA LEU A 271 1.57 -20.76 3.13
C LEU A 271 1.95 -19.47 3.86
N LEU A 272 2.95 -18.74 3.37
CA LEU A 272 3.35 -17.45 3.93
C LEU A 272 2.24 -16.39 3.81
N ALA A 273 1.51 -16.35 2.69
CA ALA A 273 0.40 -15.42 2.47
C ALA A 273 -0.93 -15.88 3.08
N LEU A 274 -1.01 -17.13 3.55
CA LEU A 274 -2.24 -17.74 4.06
C LEU A 274 -2.90 -16.93 5.19
N PRO A 275 -2.18 -16.42 6.21
CA PRO A 275 -2.82 -15.66 7.29
C PRO A 275 -3.56 -14.41 6.79
N VAL A 276 -2.94 -13.68 5.86
CA VAL A 276 -3.50 -12.42 5.34
C VAL A 276 -4.66 -12.68 4.38
N THR A 277 -4.56 -13.71 3.54
CA THR A 277 -5.66 -14.12 2.67
C THR A 277 -6.88 -14.55 3.48
N LEU A 278 -6.68 -15.38 4.52
CA LEU A 278 -7.76 -15.80 5.42
C LEU A 278 -8.38 -14.62 6.17
N LEU A 279 -7.56 -13.73 6.75
CA LEU A 279 -8.05 -12.53 7.44
C LEU A 279 -8.82 -11.60 6.50
N GLY A 280 -8.32 -11.38 5.29
CA GLY A 280 -8.99 -10.55 4.29
C GLY A 280 -10.32 -11.14 3.81
N SER A 281 -10.35 -12.44 3.52
CA SER A 281 -11.58 -13.15 3.16
C SER A 281 -12.59 -13.19 4.30
N TRP A 282 -12.13 -13.38 5.54
CA TRP A 282 -13.00 -13.36 6.72
C TRP A 282 -13.57 -11.96 6.99
N ALA A 283 -12.77 -10.91 6.80
CA ALA A 283 -13.24 -9.53 6.89
C ALA A 283 -14.36 -9.25 5.87
N ALA A 284 -14.17 -9.66 4.61
CA ALA A 284 -15.18 -9.52 3.57
C ALA A 284 -16.46 -10.31 3.88
N TRP A 285 -16.30 -11.58 4.28
CA TRP A 285 -17.41 -12.47 4.65
C TRP A 285 -18.25 -11.90 5.80
N THR A 286 -17.59 -11.45 6.87
CA THR A 286 -18.25 -10.88 8.05
C THR A 286 -19.07 -9.64 7.67
N TYR A 287 -18.51 -8.77 6.83
CA TYR A 287 -19.22 -7.57 6.36
C TYR A 287 -20.44 -7.91 5.49
N ILE A 288 -20.29 -8.85 4.55
CA ILE A 288 -21.35 -9.26 3.61
C ILE A 288 -22.52 -9.87 4.36
N ILE A 289 -22.27 -10.75 5.34
CA ILE A 289 -23.32 -11.36 6.16
C ILE A 289 -24.03 -10.31 7.03
N ALA A 290 -23.29 -9.36 7.60
CA ALA A 290 -23.88 -8.33 8.44
C ALA A 290 -24.73 -7.33 7.62
N ASN A 291 -24.39 -7.08 6.34
CA ASN A 291 -25.01 -6.06 5.51
C ASN A 291 -25.31 -6.52 4.06
N PRO A 292 -26.09 -7.61 3.84
CA PRO A 292 -26.26 -8.21 2.51
C PRO A 292 -26.97 -7.27 1.53
N ARG A 293 -28.01 -6.57 1.99
CA ARG A 293 -28.73 -5.59 1.16
C ARG A 293 -27.87 -4.39 0.81
N HIS A 294 -27.04 -3.92 1.74
CA HIS A 294 -26.12 -2.80 1.47
C HIS A 294 -25.08 -3.18 0.42
N CYS A 295 -24.59 -4.43 0.44
CA CYS A 295 -23.69 -4.94 -0.58
C CYS A 295 -24.38 -5.04 -1.95
N LEU A 296 -25.63 -5.52 -1.99
CA LEU A 296 -26.41 -5.62 -3.23
C LEU A 296 -26.73 -4.26 -3.85
N THR A 297 -26.99 -3.24 -3.02
CA THR A 297 -27.30 -1.87 -3.49
C THR A 297 -26.06 -1.00 -3.62
N LEU A 298 -24.87 -1.57 -3.40
CA LEU A 298 -23.59 -0.86 -3.34
C LEU A 298 -23.63 0.34 -2.36
N GLY A 299 -24.47 0.29 -1.33
CA GLY A 299 -24.68 1.40 -0.40
C GLY A 299 -25.26 2.67 -1.01
N LEU A 300 -25.86 2.58 -2.20
CA LEU A 300 -26.46 3.71 -2.91
C LEU A 300 -27.92 3.96 -2.50
N GLU A 301 -28.58 3.01 -1.83
CA GLU A 301 -29.97 3.13 -1.37
C GLU A 301 -30.05 3.71 0.05
N ARG A 302 -30.86 4.76 0.23
CA ARG A 302 -31.13 5.38 1.54
C ARG A 302 -32.03 4.51 2.38
N ARG A 303 -31.60 4.17 3.59
CA ARG A 303 -32.46 3.50 4.56
C ARG A 303 -33.37 4.51 5.26
N LYS A 304 -34.70 4.30 5.19
CA LYS A 304 -35.71 5.12 5.90
C LYS A 304 -35.53 5.11 7.43
N ASN A 305 -34.91 4.06 8.00
CA ASN A 305 -34.65 3.92 9.44
C ASN A 305 -33.25 4.39 9.89
N GLU A 306 -32.41 4.95 9.00
CA GLU A 306 -31.07 5.46 9.39
C GLU A 306 -31.12 6.86 10.01
N GLU A 307 -32.23 7.61 9.86
CA GLU A 307 -32.40 8.92 10.51
C GLU A 307 -32.78 8.83 12.00
N GLU A 308 -33.24 7.67 12.49
CA GLU A 308 -33.76 7.53 13.86
C GLU A 308 -32.81 6.78 14.83
N GLY A 309 -31.69 6.23 14.36
CA GLY A 309 -30.74 5.47 15.17
C GLY A 309 -29.33 6.06 15.13
N LYS A 310 -28.64 6.10 16.29
CA LYS A 310 -27.20 6.43 16.36
C LYS A 310 -26.42 5.65 15.30
N PRO A 311 -25.42 6.26 14.63
CA PRO A 311 -24.57 5.55 13.69
C PRO A 311 -23.98 4.32 14.38
N ARG A 312 -24.18 3.13 13.79
CA ARG A 312 -23.59 1.89 14.29
C ARG A 312 -22.07 2.07 14.29
N ALA A 313 -21.46 2.12 15.46
CA ALA A 313 -20.00 2.15 15.60
C ALA A 313 -19.43 0.73 15.34
N GLY A 314 -18.21 0.67 14.81
CA GLY A 314 -17.49 -0.59 14.56
C GLY A 314 -17.38 -0.99 13.09
N PHE A 315 -16.80 -2.17 12.87
CA PHE A 315 -16.41 -2.67 11.54
C PHE A 315 -17.59 -2.90 10.58
N CYS A 316 -18.75 -3.31 11.10
CA CYS A 316 -19.94 -3.59 10.30
C CYS A 316 -20.75 -2.34 9.94
N CYS A 317 -20.20 -1.13 10.10
CA CYS A 317 -20.92 0.10 9.77
C CYS A 317 -20.99 0.34 8.25
N PRO A 318 -22.04 1.02 7.73
CA PRO A 318 -22.19 1.29 6.30
C PRO A 318 -21.01 2.07 5.68
N ALA A 319 -20.29 2.88 6.46
CA ALA A 319 -19.16 3.65 5.98
C ALA A 319 -17.97 2.77 5.56
N VAL A 320 -17.79 1.58 6.17
CA VAL A 320 -16.66 0.69 5.86
C VAL A 320 -16.82 0.01 4.50
N PHE A 321 -18.02 0.00 3.90
CA PHE A 321 -18.32 -0.74 2.67
C PHE A 321 -17.29 -0.51 1.55
N VAL A 322 -16.99 0.75 1.24
CA VAL A 322 -16.08 1.08 0.12
C VAL A 322 -14.67 0.53 0.35
N TYR A 323 -14.22 0.53 1.61
CA TYR A 323 -12.91 0.00 1.99
C TYR A 323 -12.88 -1.53 1.93
N VAL A 324 -13.97 -2.21 2.33
CA VAL A 324 -14.10 -3.67 2.21
C VAL A 324 -14.15 -4.08 0.73
N ALA A 325 -14.93 -3.39 -0.09
CA ALA A 325 -15.02 -3.65 -1.53
C ALA A 325 -13.65 -3.47 -2.21
N HIS A 326 -12.95 -2.37 -1.90
CA HIS A 326 -11.59 -2.12 -2.37
C HIS A 326 -10.62 -3.22 -1.91
N ALA A 327 -10.59 -3.56 -0.62
CA ALA A 327 -9.71 -4.60 -0.08
C ALA A 327 -9.98 -5.98 -0.73
N THR A 328 -11.25 -6.31 -0.96
CA THR A 328 -11.66 -7.58 -1.57
C THR A 328 -11.23 -7.65 -3.04
N ALA A 329 -11.39 -6.55 -3.79
CA ALA A 329 -10.93 -6.47 -5.17
C ALA A 329 -9.40 -6.60 -5.27
N LEU A 330 -8.66 -5.92 -4.38
CA LEU A 330 -7.21 -6.05 -4.29
C LEU A 330 -6.77 -7.46 -3.90
N LEU A 331 -7.46 -8.10 -2.94
CA LEU A 331 -7.17 -9.47 -2.52
C LEU A 331 -7.36 -10.45 -3.67
N ALA A 332 -8.48 -10.35 -4.40
CA ALA A 332 -8.75 -11.21 -5.55
C ALA A 332 -7.69 -10.99 -6.65
N PHE A 333 -7.43 -9.73 -7.02
CA PHE A 333 -6.42 -9.42 -8.04
C PHE A 333 -5.02 -9.90 -7.63
N GLY A 334 -4.60 -9.60 -6.40
CA GLY A 334 -3.28 -9.97 -5.90
C GLY A 334 -3.10 -11.48 -5.75
N PHE A 335 -4.16 -12.20 -5.38
CA PHE A 335 -4.10 -13.67 -5.26
C PHE A 335 -4.03 -14.37 -6.61
N PHE A 336 -4.79 -13.90 -7.62
CA PHE A 336 -4.87 -14.58 -8.92
C PHE A 336 -3.87 -14.07 -9.95
N CYS A 337 -3.44 -12.81 -9.87
CA CYS A 337 -2.65 -12.18 -10.93
C CYS A 337 -1.23 -11.78 -10.50
N MET A 338 -0.91 -11.74 -9.20
CA MET A 338 0.41 -11.36 -8.69
C MET A 338 1.14 -12.54 -8.06
N HIS A 339 2.44 -12.36 -7.80
CA HIS A 339 3.19 -13.28 -6.94
C HIS A 339 2.66 -13.21 -5.52
N VAL A 340 2.14 -14.34 -5.03
CA VAL A 340 1.42 -14.42 -3.76
C VAL A 340 2.27 -14.02 -2.56
N GLN A 341 3.60 -14.19 -2.63
CA GLN A 341 4.52 -13.68 -1.60
C GLN A 341 4.35 -12.16 -1.37
N VAL A 342 4.12 -11.35 -2.41
CA VAL A 342 4.02 -9.88 -2.30
C VAL A 342 2.64 -9.44 -1.77
N LEU A 343 1.67 -10.36 -1.67
CA LEU A 343 0.28 -10.06 -1.33
C LEU A 343 0.12 -9.40 0.03
N THR A 344 0.88 -9.85 1.04
CA THR A 344 0.83 -9.29 2.39
C THR A 344 1.18 -7.81 2.41
N ARG A 345 2.32 -7.45 1.82
CA ARG A 345 2.77 -6.06 1.70
C ARG A 345 1.84 -5.23 0.82
N PHE A 346 1.35 -5.82 -0.27
CA PHE A 346 0.41 -5.17 -1.18
C PHE A 346 -0.87 -4.76 -0.44
N LEU A 347 -1.54 -5.69 0.24
CA LEU A 347 -2.76 -5.38 0.99
C LEU A 347 -2.50 -4.46 2.18
N GLY A 348 -1.42 -4.71 2.94
CA GLY A 348 -1.07 -3.92 4.12
C GLY A 348 -0.72 -2.46 3.84
N SER A 349 -0.25 -2.15 2.62
CA SER A 349 0.03 -0.77 2.19
C SER A 349 -1.11 -0.10 1.42
N SER A 350 -2.03 -0.88 0.83
CA SER A 350 -3.12 -0.36 -0.01
C SER A 350 -4.47 -0.28 0.68
N SER A 351 -4.71 -0.97 1.81
CA SER A 351 -6.00 -0.93 2.49
C SER A 351 -5.90 -0.99 4.01
N PRO A 352 -6.71 -0.21 4.75
CA PRO A 352 -6.72 -0.26 6.21
C PRO A 352 -7.52 -1.46 6.78
N ILE A 353 -8.26 -2.19 5.94
CA ILE A 353 -9.19 -3.25 6.37
C ILE A 353 -8.53 -4.34 7.18
N LEU A 354 -7.31 -4.75 6.83
CA LEU A 354 -6.58 -5.76 7.60
C LEU A 354 -6.40 -5.33 9.07
N TYR A 355 -6.01 -4.08 9.28
CA TYR A 355 -5.81 -3.53 10.63
C TYR A 355 -7.13 -3.33 11.37
N TRP A 356 -8.15 -2.78 10.69
CA TRP A 356 -9.47 -2.55 11.29
C TRP A 356 -10.17 -3.84 11.67
N PHE A 357 -10.08 -4.88 10.83
CA PHE A 357 -10.68 -6.17 11.12
C PHE A 357 -9.97 -6.89 12.27
N CYS A 358 -8.63 -6.85 12.31
CA CYS A 358 -7.89 -7.39 13.46
C CYS A 358 -8.24 -6.65 14.76
N ALA A 359 -8.37 -5.33 14.71
CA ALA A 359 -8.83 -4.55 15.86
C ALA A 359 -10.26 -4.91 16.29
N HIS A 360 -11.16 -5.16 15.32
CA HIS A 360 -12.52 -5.62 15.58
C HIS A 360 -12.54 -6.98 16.27
N LEU A 361 -11.73 -7.94 15.81
CA LEU A 361 -11.61 -9.25 16.44
C LEU A 361 -11.04 -9.16 17.86
N LEU A 362 -9.98 -8.38 18.06
CA LEU A 362 -9.43 -8.14 19.41
C LEU A 362 -10.48 -7.51 20.32
N GLN A 363 -11.20 -6.50 19.83
CA GLN A 363 -12.26 -5.87 20.60
C GLN A 363 -13.41 -6.83 20.90
N GLU A 364 -13.84 -7.68 19.98
CA GLU A 364 -14.99 -8.56 20.23
C GLU A 364 -14.66 -9.75 21.15
N TYR A 365 -13.48 -10.34 21.00
CA TYR A 365 -13.13 -11.60 21.64
C TYR A 365 -12.21 -11.47 22.86
N GLU A 366 -11.58 -10.32 23.10
CA GLU A 366 -10.60 -10.17 24.19
C GLU A 366 -11.19 -9.48 25.43
N PRO A 367 -11.51 -10.23 26.51
CA PRO A 367 -12.15 -9.68 27.71
C PRO A 367 -11.25 -8.66 28.45
N LEU A 368 -9.92 -8.80 28.33
CA LEU A 368 -8.95 -7.90 28.97
C LEU A 368 -9.01 -6.46 28.46
N LEU A 369 -9.57 -6.22 27.27
CA LEU A 369 -9.79 -4.87 26.74
C LEU A 369 -11.07 -4.22 27.29
N TRP A 370 -11.99 -5.00 27.86
CA TRP A 370 -13.24 -4.52 28.44
C TRP A 370 -13.19 -4.35 29.96
N SER A 371 -12.21 -4.96 30.62
CA SER A 371 -12.13 -5.08 32.09
C SER A 371 -11.80 -3.78 32.82
N GLU A 372 -11.86 -2.62 32.17
CA GLU A 372 -11.58 -1.32 32.78
C GLU A 372 -12.86 -0.57 33.17
N GLY A 373 -14.05 -1.12 32.87
CA GLY A 373 -15.33 -0.43 33.08
C GLY A 373 -16.37 -1.13 33.97
N THR A 374 -16.14 -2.36 34.44
CA THR A 374 -17.17 -3.10 35.20
C THR A 374 -16.59 -4.00 36.30
N ASP A 375 -15.92 -3.40 37.28
CA ASP A 375 -15.83 -4.01 38.61
C ASP A 375 -17.12 -3.70 39.38
N ASN A 376 -18.14 -4.51 39.08
CA ASN A 376 -19.25 -4.94 39.94
C ASN A 376 -20.43 -5.33 39.04
N GLU A 377 -20.45 -6.56 38.55
CA GLU A 377 -21.56 -7.48 38.84
C GLU A 377 -21.28 -8.88 38.29
N THR A 378 -21.43 -9.82 39.20
CA THR A 378 -21.27 -11.26 39.18
C THR A 378 -21.80 -11.99 37.93
N ALA A 379 -21.03 -13.00 37.53
CA ALA A 379 -21.31 -14.10 36.61
C ALA A 379 -22.78 -14.49 36.36
N ALA A 380 -23.19 -14.54 35.08
CA ALA A 380 -24.14 -15.53 34.53
C ALA A 380 -24.06 -15.59 32.98
N PRO A 381 -24.27 -16.75 32.33
CA PRO A 381 -24.20 -16.87 30.88
C PRO A 381 -25.59 -16.70 30.23
N ARG A 382 -25.80 -15.72 29.34
CA ARG A 382 -26.99 -15.62 28.46
C ARG A 382 -26.61 -14.91 27.15
N SER A 383 -26.78 -15.55 25.99
CA SER A 383 -28.05 -15.76 25.25
C SER A 383 -28.68 -14.45 24.79
N GLU A 384 -28.93 -14.39 23.48
CA GLU A 384 -29.62 -13.33 22.72
C GLU A 384 -30.72 -12.57 23.48
N LYS A 385 -30.57 -11.25 23.58
CA LYS A 385 -31.60 -10.25 23.18
C LYS A 385 -31.09 -8.82 23.43
N SER A 386 -31.34 -7.95 22.46
CA SER A 386 -31.06 -6.52 22.53
C SER A 386 -31.93 -5.82 23.58
N LEU A 387 -31.40 -4.78 24.23
CA LEU A 387 -32.04 -3.46 24.36
C LEU A 387 -31.18 -2.49 25.21
N LEU A 388 -30.98 -1.30 24.65
CA LEU A 388 -31.03 0.00 25.35
C LEU A 388 -29.91 0.36 26.37
N GLY A 389 -28.90 1.05 25.85
CA GLY A 389 -28.47 2.36 26.36
C GLY A 389 -27.72 2.42 27.70
N LYS A 390 -26.42 2.72 27.61
CA LYS A 390 -25.78 3.88 28.29
C LYS A 390 -24.40 4.13 27.69
N SER A 391 -24.12 5.38 27.38
CA SER A 391 -22.79 5.87 26.99
C SER A 391 -21.98 6.07 28.27
N PRO A 392 -20.71 5.66 28.37
CA PRO A 392 -19.83 6.15 29.41
C PRO A 392 -19.13 7.39 28.88
N GLY A 393 -19.68 8.56 29.21
CA GLY A 393 -18.90 9.77 29.38
C GLY A 393 -18.64 9.93 30.86
N SER A 394 -17.43 9.63 31.31
CA SER A 394 -16.85 10.20 32.53
C SER A 394 -15.35 9.92 32.52
N CYS A 395 -14.60 11.02 32.46
CA CYS A 395 -13.15 11.09 32.53
C CYS A 395 -12.69 10.58 33.91
N GLY A 396 -12.37 9.30 34.02
CA GLY A 396 -11.47 8.76 35.03
C GLY A 396 -10.04 8.87 34.52
N LYS A 397 -9.06 9.08 35.41
CA LYS A 397 -7.64 9.12 35.07
C LYS A 397 -7.20 7.80 34.42
N GLU A 398 -7.32 7.71 33.10
CA GLU A 398 -6.72 6.65 32.29
C GLU A 398 -5.20 6.83 32.36
N THR A 399 -4.50 5.90 33.02
CA THR A 399 -3.10 5.67 32.69
C THR A 399 -3.07 5.40 31.19
N TRP A 400 -2.23 6.14 30.45
CA TRP A 400 -2.05 5.98 29.00
C TRP A 400 -1.36 4.65 28.68
N ASP A 401 -1.91 3.54 29.16
CA ASP A 401 -1.40 2.21 28.92
C ASP A 401 -1.88 1.77 27.55
N ASN A 402 -0.93 1.69 26.62
CA ASN A 402 -1.20 1.23 25.27
C ASN A 402 -1.86 -0.17 25.34
N PRO A 403 -3.08 -0.35 24.78
CA PRO A 403 -3.84 -1.59 24.93
C PRO A 403 -3.08 -2.80 24.34
N VAL A 404 -2.29 -2.59 23.29
CA VAL A 404 -1.42 -3.64 22.73
C VAL A 404 -0.33 -4.02 23.72
N VAL A 405 0.33 -3.04 24.35
CA VAL A 405 1.37 -3.32 25.36
C VAL A 405 0.78 -4.08 26.55
N ARG A 406 -0.44 -3.72 26.99
CA ARG A 406 -1.16 -4.46 28.04
C ARG A 406 -1.42 -5.91 27.65
N LEU A 407 -1.86 -6.17 26.41
CA LEU A 407 -2.07 -7.53 25.91
C LEU A 407 -0.75 -8.32 25.83
N LEU A 408 0.35 -7.68 25.43
CA LEU A 408 1.67 -8.31 25.35
C LEU A 408 2.24 -8.66 26.73
N LEU A 409 2.06 -7.78 27.73
CA LEU A 409 2.45 -8.07 29.11
C LEU A 409 1.63 -9.22 29.71
N ASN A 410 0.36 -9.34 29.33
CA ASN A 410 -0.56 -10.39 29.77
C ASN A 410 -0.69 -11.55 28.76
N CYS A 411 0.35 -11.84 27.99
CA CYS A 411 0.31 -12.80 26.89
C CYS A 411 -0.13 -14.23 27.30
N ARG A 412 0.01 -14.59 28.59
CA ARG A 412 -0.49 -15.89 29.09
C ARG A 412 -2.02 -15.95 29.19
N LEU A 413 -2.66 -14.83 29.51
CA LEU A 413 -4.08 -14.72 29.84
C LEU A 413 -4.98 -14.40 28.63
N ILE A 414 -4.40 -13.98 27.51
CA ILE A 414 -5.15 -13.65 26.28
C ILE A 414 -5.73 -14.89 25.59
N THR A 415 -6.83 -14.69 24.87
CA THR A 415 -7.51 -15.74 24.11
C THR A 415 -6.62 -16.33 23.00
N PRO A 416 -6.84 -17.59 22.56
CA PRO A 416 -6.04 -18.20 21.50
C PRO A 416 -6.10 -17.40 20.20
N LEU A 417 -7.26 -16.82 19.85
CA LEU A 417 -7.40 -15.97 18.68
C LEU A 417 -6.52 -14.72 18.77
N SER A 418 -6.55 -14.01 19.91
CA SER A 418 -5.69 -12.84 20.15
C SER A 418 -4.20 -13.20 20.13
N LYS A 419 -3.81 -14.37 20.67
CA LYS A 419 -2.45 -14.90 20.57
C LYS A 419 -2.03 -15.09 19.11
N CYS A 420 -2.90 -15.66 18.28
CA CYS A 420 -2.63 -15.86 16.86
C CYS A 420 -2.47 -14.53 16.11
N ILE A 421 -3.36 -13.55 16.34
CA ILE A 421 -3.30 -12.24 15.68
C ILE A 421 -2.03 -11.49 16.08
N LEU A 422 -1.81 -11.32 17.39
CA LEU A 422 -0.63 -10.60 17.91
C LEU A 422 0.66 -11.33 17.54
N GLY A 423 0.68 -12.66 17.68
CA GLY A 423 1.80 -13.50 17.30
C GLY A 423 2.13 -13.39 15.82
N PHE A 424 1.12 -13.36 14.94
CA PHE A 424 1.33 -13.15 13.50
C PHE A 424 1.98 -11.79 13.22
N PHE A 425 1.43 -10.67 13.70
CA PHE A 425 2.03 -9.35 13.42
C PHE A 425 3.43 -9.18 14.03
N LEU A 426 3.65 -9.65 15.27
CA LEU A 426 4.96 -9.57 15.91
C LEU A 426 6.00 -10.46 15.24
N SER A 427 5.63 -11.71 14.91
CA SER A 427 6.53 -12.62 14.20
C SER A 427 6.82 -12.08 12.81
N TYR A 428 5.82 -11.62 12.06
CA TYR A 428 6.02 -11.04 10.73
C TYR A 428 6.94 -9.81 10.78
N TRP A 429 6.76 -8.95 11.78
CA TRP A 429 7.62 -7.78 11.98
C TRP A 429 9.06 -8.19 12.32
N LEU A 430 9.25 -9.12 13.27
CA LEU A 430 10.58 -9.56 13.71
C LEU A 430 11.31 -10.37 12.62
N LEU A 431 10.66 -11.38 12.04
CA LEU A 431 11.18 -12.13 10.90
C LEU A 431 11.44 -11.21 9.72
N GLY A 432 10.58 -10.23 9.47
CA GLY A 432 10.82 -9.23 8.44
C GLY A 432 12.10 -8.44 8.67
N LEU A 433 12.35 -7.97 9.89
CA LEU A 433 13.60 -7.28 10.20
C LEU A 433 14.82 -8.18 10.05
N ILE A 434 14.72 -9.45 10.44
CA ILE A 434 15.83 -10.39 10.30
C ILE A 434 16.07 -10.73 8.82
N LEU A 435 15.05 -11.13 8.08
CA LEU A 435 15.20 -11.67 6.73
C LEU A 435 15.43 -10.57 5.70
N HIS A 436 14.66 -9.47 5.77
CA HIS A 436 14.77 -8.37 4.81
C HIS A 436 16.14 -7.69 4.88
N CYS A 437 16.65 -7.47 6.10
CA CYS A 437 17.93 -6.79 6.29
C CYS A 437 19.13 -7.62 5.82
N ASN A 438 18.98 -8.95 5.70
CA ASN A 438 20.04 -9.89 5.32
C ASN A 438 19.83 -10.47 3.92
N PHE A 439 19.11 -9.75 3.05
CA PHE A 439 18.83 -10.11 1.67
C PHE A 439 18.19 -11.49 1.46
N LEU A 440 17.47 -12.00 2.47
CA LEU A 440 16.68 -13.23 2.37
C LEU A 440 15.29 -12.91 1.80
N PRO A 441 14.73 -13.80 0.95
CA PRO A 441 13.46 -13.56 0.27
C PRO A 441 12.33 -13.41 1.28
N TRP A 442 12.01 -12.17 1.62
CA TRP A 442 10.95 -11.78 2.54
C TRP A 442 10.34 -10.45 2.11
N THR A 443 9.02 -10.39 2.14
CA THR A 443 8.22 -9.30 1.55
C THR A 443 7.62 -8.36 2.57
#